data_AF-A0A975NU74-F1
#
_entry.id   AF-A0A975NU74-F1
#
_cell.length_a   1.000
_cell.length_b   1.000
_cell.length_c   1.000
_cell.angle_alpha   90.00
_cell.angle_beta   90.00
_cell.angle_gamma   90.00
#
_symmetry.space_group_name_H-M   'P 1'
#
loop_
_entity.id
_entity.type
_entity.pdbx_description
1 polymer ?
#
loop_
_entity_poly.entity_id
_entity_poly.type
_entity_poly.pdbx_seq_one_letter_code
_entity_poly.pdbx_strand_id
1 'polypeptide(L)'
;MSQEAAIEGYTALVQWLRENKLEWLAEQIEEEAALGKTEPERIAISEIDAPRTAIAARSTSPVMKQQSAEFLVRVDYSPYEKFNIALDAIRAVVIGAVKIQDALANALPIDGGEIRFVPGETGDTEHQYRLSDLTTQRAAIDEVEPLLKQLTEDVHK
;
A
#
# COMPACT_ATOMS: atom_id res chain seq x y z
N MET A 1 -8.65 4.70 17.31
CA MET A 1 -7.20 4.75 17.72
C MET A 1 -6.70 6.22 17.80
N SER A 2 -5.61 6.56 18.50
CA SER A 2 -5.01 7.92 18.47
C SER A 2 -3.93 8.07 17.38
N GLN A 3 -3.60 9.31 17.00
CA GLN A 3 -2.54 9.56 16.00
C GLN A 3 -1.17 9.12 16.50
N GLU A 4 -0.84 9.34 17.78
CA GLU A 4 0.43 8.87 18.33
C GLU A 4 0.52 7.34 18.30
N ALA A 5 -0.57 6.64 18.66
CA ALA A 5 -0.62 5.19 18.61
C ALA A 5 -0.47 4.65 17.16
N ALA A 6 -0.99 5.37 16.16
CA ALA A 6 -0.79 5.02 14.75
C ALA A 6 0.70 5.10 14.34
N ILE A 7 1.38 6.16 14.76
CA ILE A 7 2.80 6.38 14.46
C ILE A 7 3.66 5.33 15.16
N GLU A 8 3.38 5.07 16.45
CA GLU A 8 4.08 4.04 17.22
C GLU A 8 3.86 2.66 16.60
N GLY A 9 2.62 2.32 16.26
CA GLY A 9 2.27 1.07 15.61
C GLY A 9 2.97 0.89 14.26
N TYR A 10 2.96 1.93 13.42
CA TYR A 10 3.67 1.92 12.14
C TYR A 10 5.17 1.67 12.33
N THR A 11 5.79 2.42 13.25
CA THR A 11 7.23 2.32 13.52
C THR A 11 7.59 0.93 14.05
N ALA A 12 6.79 0.40 14.98
CA ALA A 12 6.99 -0.94 15.54
C ALA A 12 6.85 -2.03 14.48
N LEU A 13 5.88 -1.94 13.58
CA LEU A 13 5.68 -2.90 12.49
C LEU A 13 6.87 -2.91 11.51
N VAL A 14 7.30 -1.74 11.07
CA VAL A 14 8.45 -1.61 10.15
C VAL A 14 9.72 -2.14 10.82
N GLN A 15 9.96 -1.77 12.08
CA GLN A 15 11.12 -2.28 12.83
C GLN A 15 11.08 -3.80 12.99
N TRP A 16 9.92 -4.36 13.33
CA TRP A 16 9.74 -5.81 13.43
C TRP A 16 10.04 -6.53 12.11
N LEU A 17 9.64 -5.96 10.96
CA LEU A 17 9.96 -6.53 9.65
C LEU A 17 11.46 -6.60 9.39
N ARG A 18 12.20 -5.53 9.71
CA ARG A 18 13.66 -5.48 9.59
C ARG A 18 14.33 -6.55 10.44
N GLU A 19 13.92 -6.65 11.71
CA GLU A 19 14.44 -7.63 12.67
C GLU A 19 14.17 -9.08 12.23
N ASN A 20 13.10 -9.32 11.48
CA ASN A 20 12.71 -10.64 10.98
C ASN A 20 13.19 -10.93 9.55
N LYS A 21 14.19 -10.20 9.06
CA LYS A 21 14.81 -10.37 7.72
C LYS A 21 13.84 -10.12 6.55
N LEU A 22 12.83 -9.29 6.77
CA LEU A 22 11.89 -8.83 5.75
C LEU A 22 12.19 -7.37 5.37
N GLU A 23 13.48 -7.01 5.25
CA GLU A 23 13.92 -5.64 4.92
C GLU A 23 13.28 -5.14 3.64
N TRP A 24 13.23 -5.98 2.59
CA TRP A 24 12.60 -5.62 1.32
C TRP A 24 11.14 -5.16 1.47
N LEU A 25 10.40 -5.75 2.43
CA LEU A 25 9.01 -5.39 2.69
C LEU A 25 8.93 -4.09 3.50
N ALA A 26 9.82 -3.92 4.48
CA ALA A 26 9.94 -2.68 5.22
C ALA A 26 10.27 -1.50 4.28
N GLU A 27 11.22 -1.68 3.37
CA GLU A 27 11.58 -0.71 2.33
C GLU A 27 10.37 -0.39 1.44
N GLN A 28 9.66 -1.39 0.93
CA GLN A 28 8.46 -1.14 0.11
C GLN A 28 7.36 -0.38 0.87
N ILE A 29 7.14 -0.69 2.15
CA ILE A 29 6.16 0.04 2.97
C ILE A 29 6.58 1.49 3.14
N GLU A 30 7.86 1.75 3.45
CA GLU A 30 8.38 3.11 3.61
C GLU A 30 8.36 3.89 2.29
N GLU A 31 8.68 3.25 1.17
CA GLU A 31 8.61 3.84 -0.17
C GLU A 31 7.17 4.23 -0.54
N GLU A 32 6.21 3.34 -0.34
CA GLU A 32 4.79 3.61 -0.60
C GLU A 32 4.27 4.71 0.34
N ALA A 33 4.61 4.64 1.63
CA ALA A 33 4.25 5.67 2.61
C ALA A 33 4.88 7.03 2.29
N ALA A 34 6.08 7.04 1.70
CA ALA A 34 6.72 8.25 1.21
C ALA A 34 6.02 8.76 -0.05
N LEU A 35 5.69 7.90 -1.02
CA LEU A 35 5.06 8.28 -2.29
C LEU A 35 3.77 9.10 -2.08
N GLY A 36 3.01 8.81 -1.02
CA GLY A 36 1.78 9.52 -0.71
C GLY A 36 0.64 9.15 -1.67
N LYS A 37 -0.48 9.86 -1.55
CA LYS A 37 -1.64 9.71 -2.44
C LYS A 37 -1.77 10.88 -3.39
N THR A 38 -2.48 10.66 -4.49
CA THR A 38 -2.84 11.73 -5.43
C THR A 38 -4.27 12.19 -5.18
N GLU A 39 -4.46 13.49 -4.98
CA GLU A 39 -5.77 14.11 -4.80
C GLU A 39 -5.99 15.20 -5.86
N PRO A 40 -7.21 15.35 -6.40
CA PRO A 40 -7.52 16.43 -7.33
C PRO A 40 -7.65 17.75 -6.58
N GLU A 41 -6.82 18.72 -6.93
CA GLU A 41 -6.89 20.09 -6.43
C GLU A 41 -7.44 21.03 -7.51
N ARG A 42 -8.43 21.85 -7.14
CA ARG A 42 -9.01 22.86 -8.04
C ARG A 42 -8.31 24.19 -7.84
N ILE A 43 -7.60 24.64 -8.86
CA ILE A 43 -7.01 25.98 -8.88
C ILE A 43 -7.95 26.88 -9.68
N ALA A 44 -8.41 27.95 -9.03
CA ALA A 44 -9.15 29.00 -9.72
C ALA A 44 -8.16 29.75 -10.63
N ILE A 45 -8.35 29.63 -11.94
CA ILE A 45 -7.61 30.44 -12.90
C ILE A 45 -8.25 31.84 -12.86
N SER A 46 -7.73 32.69 -11.97
CA SER A 46 -7.95 34.13 -12.12
C SER A 46 -7.21 34.54 -13.39
N GLU A 47 -7.92 35.11 -14.35
CA GLU A 47 -7.29 35.67 -15.54
C GLU A 47 -6.17 36.61 -15.09
N ILE A 48 -4.94 36.22 -15.40
CA ILE A 48 -3.80 37.13 -15.31
C ILE A 48 -4.20 38.34 -16.14
N ASP A 49 -4.20 39.52 -15.53
CA ASP A 49 -4.40 40.82 -16.19
C ASP A 49 -3.32 40.96 -17.28
N ALA A 50 -3.58 40.36 -18.44
CA ALA A 50 -2.84 40.66 -19.64
C ALA A 50 -3.07 42.15 -19.88
N PRO A 51 -2.04 42.97 -20.08
CA PRO A 51 -2.21 44.39 -20.30
C PRO A 51 -3.07 44.58 -21.55
N ARG A 52 -4.36 44.84 -21.35
CA ARG A 52 -5.31 45.20 -22.38
C ARG A 52 -4.85 46.53 -22.94
N THR A 53 -4.11 46.46 -24.05
CA THR A 53 -3.87 47.61 -24.91
C THR A 53 -5.23 48.16 -25.31
N ALA A 54 -5.47 49.38 -24.88
CA ALA A 54 -6.74 50.07 -24.93
C ALA A 54 -7.26 50.23 -26.36
N ILE A 55 -8.43 49.66 -26.66
CA ILE A 55 -9.35 50.23 -27.65
C ILE A 55 -10.76 50.15 -27.06
N ALA A 56 -11.32 51.32 -26.77
CA ALA A 56 -12.62 51.53 -26.19
C ALA A 56 -13.75 51.06 -27.12
N ALA A 57 -14.61 50.17 -26.63
CA ALA A 57 -15.96 50.01 -27.14
C ALA A 57 -16.87 49.52 -26.02
N ARG A 58 -17.96 50.27 -25.81
CA ARG A 58 -19.05 49.96 -24.88
C ARG A 58 -19.56 48.54 -25.17
N SER A 59 -19.40 47.63 -24.21
CA SER A 59 -20.04 46.31 -24.27
C SER A 59 -20.45 45.89 -22.88
N THR A 60 -21.72 45.50 -22.79
CA THR A 60 -22.36 44.85 -21.65
C THR A 60 -21.46 43.75 -21.09
N SER A 61 -21.08 43.86 -19.82
CA SER A 61 -20.21 42.92 -19.13
C SER A 61 -20.81 41.51 -19.14
N PRO A 62 -20.21 40.53 -19.83
CA PRO A 62 -20.56 39.14 -19.61
C PRO A 62 -19.94 38.71 -18.29
N VAL A 63 -20.73 38.11 -17.41
CA VAL A 63 -20.23 37.41 -16.22
C VAL A 63 -19.32 36.28 -16.73
N MET A 64 -18.00 36.51 -16.72
CA MET A 64 -17.03 35.50 -17.11
C MET A 64 -17.09 34.37 -16.08
N LYS A 65 -17.51 33.18 -16.53
CA LYS A 65 -17.46 31.96 -15.73
C LYS A 65 -15.99 31.71 -15.38
N GLN A 66 -15.65 31.79 -14.09
CA GLN A 66 -14.36 31.29 -13.60
C GLN A 66 -14.18 29.85 -14.09
N GLN A 67 -13.21 29.65 -14.98
CA GLN A 67 -12.80 28.31 -15.38
C GLN A 67 -11.88 27.79 -14.26
N SER A 68 -12.37 26.80 -13.51
CA SER A 68 -11.52 26.03 -12.61
C SER A 68 -10.84 24.92 -13.39
N ALA A 69 -9.52 24.82 -13.27
CA ALA A 69 -8.78 23.64 -13.74
C ALA A 69 -8.54 22.70 -12.56
N GLU A 70 -8.67 21.40 -12.81
CA GLU A 70 -8.36 20.33 -11.86
C GLU A 70 -6.97 19.78 -12.16
N PHE A 71 -6.11 19.74 -11.16
CA PHE A 71 -4.77 19.16 -11.24
C PHE A 71 -4.63 18.06 -10.19
N LEU A 72 -3.86 17.03 -10.49
CA LEU A 72 -3.51 16.01 -9.50
C LEU A 72 -2.33 16.52 -8.67
N VAL A 73 -2.50 16.56 -7.36
CA VAL A 73 -1.47 16.98 -6.41
C VAL A 73 -1.16 15.82 -5.48
N ARG A 74 0.12 15.68 -5.11
CA ARG A 74 0.56 14.68 -4.15
C ARG A 74 0.30 15.18 -2.73
N VAL A 75 -0.37 14.36 -1.94
CA VAL A 75 -0.64 14.59 -0.52
C VAL A 75 -0.03 13.46 0.28
N ASP A 76 0.68 13.80 1.35
CA ASP A 76 1.26 12.80 2.24
C ASP A 76 0.16 11.98 2.92
N TYR A 77 0.42 10.68 3.08
CA TYR A 77 -0.45 9.83 3.87
C TYR A 77 -0.49 10.28 5.33
N SER A 78 -1.69 10.31 5.89
CA SER A 78 -1.89 10.49 7.32
C SER A 78 -1.27 9.32 8.11
N PRO A 79 -0.98 9.50 9.41
CA PRO A 79 -0.45 8.41 10.24
C PRO A 79 -1.29 7.13 10.21
N TYR A 80 -2.62 7.25 10.17
CA TYR A 80 -3.52 6.11 10.06
C TYR A 80 -3.42 5.38 8.72
N GLU A 81 -3.31 6.13 7.62
CA GLU A 81 -3.13 5.57 6.28
C GLU A 81 -1.78 4.84 6.19
N LYS A 82 -0.70 5.42 6.72
CA LYS A 82 0.62 4.76 6.77
C LYS A 82 0.58 3.46 7.58
N PHE A 83 -0.08 3.47 8.73
CA PHE A 83 -0.27 2.27 9.54
C PHE A 83 -1.08 1.19 8.79
N ASN A 84 -2.14 1.58 8.10
CA ASN A 84 -2.94 0.64 7.30
C ASN A 84 -2.14 0.07 6.12
N ILE A 85 -1.33 0.88 5.43
CA ILE A 85 -0.42 0.40 4.38
C ILE A 85 0.51 -0.69 4.91
N ALA A 86 1.10 -0.48 6.09
CA ALA A 86 1.96 -1.47 6.72
C ALA A 86 1.21 -2.77 7.06
N LEU A 87 0.01 -2.67 7.65
CA LEU A 87 -0.83 -3.83 7.95
C LEU A 87 -1.23 -4.60 6.70
N ASP A 88 -1.67 -3.90 5.65
CA ASP A 88 -2.10 -4.51 4.40
C ASP A 88 -0.93 -5.18 3.66
N ALA A 89 0.26 -4.57 3.69
CA ALA A 89 1.47 -5.16 3.15
C ALA A 89 1.84 -6.46 3.89
N ILE A 90 1.83 -6.46 5.22
CA ILE A 90 2.06 -7.66 6.03
C ILE A 90 1.02 -8.73 5.71
N ARG A 91 -0.26 -8.34 5.61
CA ARG A 91 -1.33 -9.26 5.25
C ARG A 91 -1.11 -9.87 3.87
N ALA A 92 -0.79 -9.06 2.88
CA ALA A 92 -0.57 -9.49 1.51
C ALA A 92 0.62 -10.44 1.40
N VAL A 93 1.73 -10.15 2.09
CA VAL A 93 2.93 -10.98 2.00
C VAL A 93 2.80 -12.24 2.84
N VAL A 94 2.47 -12.12 4.13
CA VAL A 94 2.46 -13.27 5.04
C VAL A 94 1.28 -14.20 4.74
N ILE A 95 0.06 -13.64 4.66
CA ILE A 95 -1.14 -14.46 4.40
C ILE A 95 -1.20 -14.84 2.92
N GLY A 96 -0.87 -13.93 2.02
CA GLY A 96 -0.87 -14.23 0.58
C GLY A 96 0.13 -15.31 0.21
N ALA A 97 1.34 -15.32 0.79
CA ALA A 97 2.33 -16.37 0.52
C ALA A 97 1.79 -17.77 0.86
N VAL A 98 1.17 -17.95 2.02
CA VAL A 98 0.63 -19.27 2.40
C VAL A 98 -0.59 -19.64 1.56
N LYS A 99 -1.45 -18.68 1.21
CA LYS A 99 -2.57 -18.92 0.27
C LYS A 99 -2.07 -19.38 -1.10
N ILE A 100 -0.97 -18.81 -1.60
CA ILE A 100 -0.32 -19.24 -2.85
C ILE A 100 0.25 -20.65 -2.70
N GLN A 101 0.99 -20.93 -1.63
CA GLN A 101 1.55 -22.25 -1.37
C GLN A 101 0.47 -23.32 -1.27
N ASP A 102 -0.66 -23.00 -0.64
CA ASP A 102 -1.80 -23.89 -0.54
C ASP A 102 -2.48 -24.12 -1.89
N ALA A 103 -2.69 -23.07 -2.68
CA ALA A 103 -3.21 -23.21 -4.04
C ALA A 103 -2.30 -24.10 -4.91
N LEU A 104 -0.98 -23.96 -4.78
CA LEU A 104 0.00 -24.78 -5.49
C LEU A 104 -0.02 -26.24 -5.02
N ALA A 105 -0.12 -26.46 -3.70
CA ALA A 105 -0.25 -27.79 -3.11
C ALA A 105 -1.48 -28.56 -3.64
N ASN A 106 -2.60 -27.85 -3.85
CA ASN A 106 -3.83 -28.45 -4.36
C ASN A 106 -3.82 -28.61 -5.89
N ALA A 107 -3.15 -27.72 -6.62
CA ALA A 107 -3.14 -27.73 -8.09
C ALA A 107 -2.13 -28.72 -8.69
N LEU A 108 -1.03 -28.99 -8.00
CA LEU A 108 0.02 -29.89 -8.48
C LEU A 108 -0.13 -31.28 -7.83
N PRO A 109 -0.17 -32.37 -8.61
CA PRO A 109 -0.09 -33.72 -8.06
C PRO A 109 1.34 -33.97 -7.58
N ILE A 110 1.63 -33.60 -6.34
CA ILE A 110 2.98 -33.67 -5.76
C ILE A 110 3.19 -35.06 -5.14
N ASP A 111 3.72 -35.99 -5.94
CA ASP A 111 4.21 -37.27 -5.42
C ASP A 111 5.42 -37.01 -4.50
N GLY A 112 5.25 -37.28 -3.20
CA GLY A 112 6.29 -37.07 -2.18
C GLY A 112 6.12 -35.83 -1.30
N GLY A 113 5.11 -35.01 -1.56
CA GLY A 113 4.68 -33.92 -0.68
C GLY A 113 5.65 -32.74 -0.51
N GLU A 114 6.48 -32.51 -1.54
CA GLU A 114 7.48 -31.44 -1.56
C GLU A 114 7.49 -30.72 -2.92
N ILE A 115 7.50 -29.39 -2.90
CA ILE A 115 7.68 -28.56 -4.09
C ILE A 115 9.06 -27.92 -4.04
N ARG A 116 9.81 -28.03 -5.13
CA ARG A 116 11.08 -27.32 -5.30
C ARG A 116 10.95 -26.27 -6.38
N PHE A 117 11.28 -25.05 -6.02
CA PHE A 117 11.43 -23.93 -6.93
C PHE A 117 12.91 -23.80 -7.26
N VAL A 118 13.26 -24.27 -8.44
CA VAL A 118 14.58 -24.06 -9.02
C VAL A 118 14.51 -22.75 -9.79
N PRO A 119 15.23 -21.70 -9.37
CA PRO A 119 15.27 -20.47 -10.14
C PRO A 119 15.82 -20.72 -11.56
N GLY A 120 15.33 -19.96 -12.53
CA GLY A 120 15.85 -19.98 -13.91
C GLY A 120 17.21 -19.29 -14.04
N GLU A 121 17.52 -18.76 -15.23
CA GLU A 121 18.83 -18.16 -15.56
C GLU A 121 19.29 -17.00 -14.64
N THR A 122 18.40 -16.44 -13.82
CA THR A 122 18.63 -15.25 -12.99
C THR A 122 18.66 -15.49 -11.48
N GLY A 123 18.56 -16.72 -10.99
CA GLY A 123 18.57 -16.95 -9.53
C GLY A 123 19.52 -18.06 -9.11
N ASP A 124 20.11 -17.85 -7.93
CA ASP A 124 21.19 -18.71 -7.42
C ASP A 124 20.72 -19.67 -6.32
N THR A 125 19.50 -19.50 -5.79
CA THR A 125 19.03 -20.22 -4.60
C THR A 125 17.80 -21.07 -4.89
N GLU A 126 17.94 -22.39 -4.76
CA GLU A 126 16.81 -23.32 -4.77
C GLU A 126 15.97 -23.14 -3.50
N HIS A 127 14.66 -22.99 -3.67
CA HIS A 127 13.72 -22.90 -2.55
C HIS A 127 12.85 -24.14 -2.50
N GLN A 128 12.89 -24.83 -1.37
CA GLN A 128 12.11 -26.03 -1.12
C GLN A 128 10.98 -25.74 -0.13
N TYR A 129 9.81 -26.28 -0.41
CA TYR A 129 8.63 -26.21 0.44
C TYR A 129 8.09 -27.63 0.66
N ARG A 130 7.74 -27.95 1.91
CA ARG A 130 7.10 -29.23 2.28
C ARG A 130 5.65 -29.00 2.67
N LEU A 131 4.76 -29.89 2.26
CA LEU A 131 3.34 -29.87 2.64
C LEU A 131 3.13 -29.92 4.17
N SER A 132 4.03 -30.59 4.89
CA SER A 132 3.99 -30.65 6.36
C SER A 132 4.08 -29.26 7.00
N ASP A 133 4.89 -28.38 6.41
CA ASP A 133 5.17 -27.05 6.95
C ASP A 133 3.98 -26.12 6.72
N LEU A 134 3.22 -26.34 5.64
CA LEU A 134 1.98 -25.62 5.32
C LEU A 134 0.92 -25.79 6.43
N THR A 135 0.86 -26.97 7.05
CA THR A 135 -0.15 -27.22 8.10
C THR A 135 0.13 -26.35 9.32
N THR A 136 1.40 -26.26 9.72
CA THR A 136 1.84 -25.38 10.81
C THR A 136 1.65 -23.91 10.46
N GLN A 137 1.99 -23.52 9.23
CA GLN A 137 1.82 -22.15 8.76
C GLN A 137 0.35 -21.71 8.66
N ARG A 138 -0.55 -22.61 8.25
CA ARG A 138 -2.01 -22.37 8.27
C ARG A 138 -2.50 -22.10 9.69
N ALA A 139 -2.12 -22.94 10.65
CA ALA A 139 -2.53 -22.72 12.05
C ALA A 139 -2.04 -21.36 12.57
N ALA A 140 -0.81 -20.97 12.27
CA ALA A 140 -0.29 -19.65 12.64
C ALA A 140 -1.06 -18.51 11.96
N ILE A 141 -1.48 -18.67 10.69
CA ILE A 141 -2.29 -17.66 10.00
C ILE A 141 -3.70 -17.57 10.57
N ASP A 142 -4.32 -18.69 10.92
CA ASP A 142 -5.64 -18.71 11.54
C ASP A 142 -5.65 -17.95 12.88
N GLU A 143 -4.51 -17.89 13.58
CA GLU A 143 -4.32 -17.08 14.78
C GLU A 143 -4.00 -15.60 14.47
N VAL A 144 -3.17 -15.31 13.46
CA VAL A 144 -2.70 -13.95 13.14
C VAL A 144 -3.71 -13.13 12.34
N GLU A 145 -4.44 -13.74 11.41
CA GLU A 145 -5.44 -13.06 10.57
C GLU A 145 -6.54 -12.32 11.37
N PRO A 146 -7.14 -12.90 12.43
CA PRO A 146 -8.13 -12.19 13.24
C PRO A 146 -7.50 -11.04 14.04
N LEU A 147 -6.25 -11.17 14.51
CA LEU A 147 -5.54 -10.09 15.21
C LEU A 147 -5.27 -8.90 14.28
N LEU A 148 -4.81 -9.17 13.06
CA LEU A 148 -4.62 -8.13 12.04
C LEU A 148 -5.96 -7.47 11.68
N LYS A 149 -7.04 -8.26 11.55
CA LYS A 149 -8.38 -7.73 11.29
C LYS A 149 -8.87 -6.83 12.42
N GLN A 150 -8.68 -7.24 13.67
CA GLN A 150 -9.06 -6.46 14.84
C GLN A 150 -8.29 -5.14 14.90
N LEU A 151 -6.97 -5.18 14.65
CA LEU A 151 -6.14 -3.99 14.54
C LEU A 151 -6.67 -3.01 13.48
N THR A 152 -7.04 -3.50 12.29
CA THR A 152 -7.66 -2.66 11.26
C THR A 152 -9.00 -2.09 11.73
N GLU A 153 -9.87 -2.88 12.36
CA GLU A 153 -11.19 -2.42 12.83
C GLU A 153 -11.08 -1.35 13.92
N ASP A 154 -10.10 -1.44 14.81
CA ASP A 154 -9.88 -0.48 15.90
C ASP A 154 -9.22 0.84 15.41
N VAL A 155 -8.66 0.86 14.21
CA VAL A 155 -8.21 2.08 13.52
C VAL A 155 -9.41 2.90 13.00
N HIS A 156 -10.49 2.23 12.60
CA HIS A 156 -11.66 2.87 11.98
C HIS A 156 -12.74 3.29 13.00
N LYS A 157 -12.53 3.02 14.30
CA LYS A 157 -13.35 3.50 15.42
C LYS A 157 -12.71 4.72 16.09
#